data_AF-A0A3D4FJD0-F1
#
_entry.id   AF-A0A3D4FJD0-F1
#
_cell.length_a   1.000
_cell.length_b   1.000
_cell.length_c   1.000
_cell.angle_alpha   90.00
_cell.angle_beta   90.00
_cell.angle_gamma   90.00
#
_symmetry.space_group_name_H-M   'P 1'
#
loop_
_entity.id
_entity.type
_entity.pdbx_description
1 polymer ?
#
loop_
_entity_poly.entity_id
_entity_poly.type
_entity_poly.pdbx_seq_one_letter_code
_entity_poly.pdbx_strand_id
1 'polypeptide(L)' 'MVNNNISDSSNDIKYANLHETEEKRIKEIEQQFNSEFGTEYYLMVMKKA' A
#
# COMPACT_ATOMS: atom_id res chain seq x y z
N MET A 1 -29.30 -6.13 -20.59
CA MET A 1 -27.86 -6.09 -20.94
C MET A 1 -27.20 -5.15 -19.95
N VAL A 2 -26.42 -5.69 -19.01
CA VAL A 2 -25.69 -4.87 -18.04
C VAL A 2 -24.45 -4.36 -18.75
N ASN A 3 -24.40 -3.07 -19.06
CA ASN A 3 -23.19 -2.43 -19.58
C ASN A 3 -22.19 -2.34 -18.43
N ASN A 4 -21.35 -3.36 -18.31
CA ASN A 4 -20.15 -3.32 -17.50
C ASN A 4 -19.16 -2.35 -18.17
N ASN A 5 -19.34 -1.05 -17.93
CA ASN A 5 -18.29 -0.06 -18.14
C ASN A 5 -17.19 -0.35 -17.10
N ILE A 6 -16.40 -1.39 -17.32
CA ILE A 6 -15.11 -1.58 -16.66
C ILE A 6 -14.22 -0.53 -17.32
N SER A 7 -14.24 0.67 -16.75
CA SER A 7 -13.30 1.72 -17.07
C SER A 7 -11.90 1.13 -16.89
N ASP A 8 -11.11 1.12 -17.95
CA ASP A 8 -9.66 0.91 -17.92
C ASP A 8 -8.99 1.98 -17.04
N SER A 9 -9.19 1.93 -15.72
CA SER A 9 -8.38 2.70 -14.79
C SER A 9 -7.08 1.92 -14.55
N SER A 10 -6.28 1.77 -15.61
CA SER A 10 -4.83 1.64 -15.44
C SER A 10 -4.37 2.90 -14.69
N ASN A 11 -4.33 2.83 -13.36
CA ASN A 11 -3.20 2.37 -12.56
C ASN A 11 -2.15 3.45 -12.29
N ASP A 12 -2.54 4.72 -12.23
CA ASP A 12 -1.72 5.72 -11.54
C ASP A 12 -1.93 5.61 -10.03
N ILE A 13 -1.41 4.52 -9.45
CA ILE A 13 -1.17 4.44 -8.01
C ILE A 13 -0.28 5.64 -7.67
N LYS A 14 -0.83 6.60 -6.94
CA LYS A 14 -0.09 7.78 -6.50
C LYS A 14 0.78 7.39 -5.33
N TYR A 15 2.08 7.34 -5.55
CA TYR A 15 3.06 7.08 -4.51
C TYR A 15 3.35 8.36 -3.74
N ALA A 16 3.31 8.27 -2.41
CA ALA A 16 3.88 9.31 -1.56
C ALA A 16 5.41 9.29 -1.71
N ASN A 17 6.01 10.47 -1.80
CA ASN A 17 7.46 10.61 -1.84
C ASN A 17 7.95 10.76 -0.39
N LEU A 18 8.37 9.66 0.21
CA LEU A 18 8.73 9.58 1.62
C LEU A 18 10.24 9.68 1.80
N HIS A 19 10.65 10.31 2.89
CA HIS A 19 12.02 10.24 3.35
C HIS A 19 12.29 8.89 4.03
N GLU A 20 13.56 8.46 4.07
CA GLU A 20 13.98 7.18 4.65
C GLU A 20 13.50 7.00 6.10
N THR A 21 13.48 8.08 6.88
CA THR A 21 12.98 8.09 8.27
C THR A 21 11.49 7.82 8.36
N GLU A 22 10.70 8.35 7.42
CA GLU A 22 9.25 8.15 7.34
C GLU A 22 8.97 6.71 6.90
N GLU A 23 9.64 6.22 5.86
CA GLU A 23 9.51 4.81 5.43
C GLU A 23 9.82 3.83 6.56
N LYS A 24 10.89 4.08 7.31
CA LYS A 24 11.26 3.26 8.46
C LYS A 24 10.16 3.25 9.52
N ARG A 25 9.59 4.43 9.82
CA ARG A 25 8.53 4.54 10.83
C ARG A 25 7.28 3.79 10.42
N ILE A 26 6.89 3.83 9.15
CA ILE A 26 5.73 3.06 8.69
C ILE A 26 5.99 1.56 8.75
N LYS A 27 7.19 1.09 8.40
CA LYS A 27 7.55 -0.33 8.54
C LYS A 27 7.49 -0.81 9.99
N GLU A 28 7.94 0.01 10.94
CA GLU A 28 7.82 -0.30 12.39
C GLU A 28 6.36 -0.47 12.81
N ILE A 29 5.48 0.45 12.37
CA ILE A 29 4.04 0.39 12.67
C ILE A 29 3.40 -0.86 12.04
N GLU A 30 3.73 -1.15 10.79
CA GLU A 30 3.25 -2.33 10.06
C GLU A 30 3.63 -3.62 10.79
N GLN A 31 4.90 -3.74 11.19
CA GLN A 31 5.39 -4.91 11.95
C GLN A 31 4.68 -5.05 13.28
N GLN A 32 4.51 -3.96 14.03
CA GLN A 32 3.80 -3.98 15.31
C GLN A 32 2.36 -4.43 15.13
N PHE A 33 1.63 -3.83 14.18
CA PHE A 33 0.25 -4.20 13.88
C PHE A 33 0.12 -5.67 13.48
N ASN A 34 0.96 -6.13 12.56
CA ASN A 34 0.94 -7.52 12.09
C ASN A 34 1.25 -8.51 13.22
N SER A 35 2.20 -8.16 14.10
CA SER A 35 2.52 -8.97 15.28
C SER A 35 1.39 -9.01 16.30
N GLU A 36 0.68 -7.89 16.53
CA GLU A 36 -0.40 -7.80 17.52
C GLU A 36 -1.65 -8.57 17.07
N PHE A 37 -1.98 -8.51 15.78
CA PHE A 37 -3.21 -9.09 15.25
C PHE A 37 -3.01 -10.43 14.51
N GLY A 38 -1.76 -10.89 14.36
CA GLY A 38 -1.45 -12.12 13.63
C GLY A 38 -1.81 -12.03 12.14
N THR A 39 -1.52 -10.89 11.53
CA THR A 39 -1.90 -10.56 10.15
C THR A 39 -0.67 -10.22 9.30
N GLU A 40 -0.84 -10.09 7.97
CA GLU A 40 0.21 -9.71 7.03
C GLU A 40 -0.26 -8.55 6.14
N TYR A 41 -0.67 -7.45 6.77
CA TYR A 41 -1.06 -6.25 6.03
C TYR A 41 0.14 -5.40 5.66
N TYR A 42 0.04 -4.73 4.51
CA TYR A 42 0.98 -3.73 4.05
C TYR A 42 0.32 -2.36 4.08
N LEU A 43 0.89 -1.43 4.84
CA LEU A 43 0.37 -0.07 4.96
C LEU A 43 0.79 0.81 3.77
N MET A 44 1.77 0.36 2.97
CA MET A 44 2.27 1.06 1.79
C MET A 44 2.44 0.12 0.60
N VAL A 45 2.04 0.61 -0.58
CA VAL A 45 2.32 -0.04 -1.85
C VAL A 45 3.70 0.45 -2.33
N MET A 46 4.68 -0.45 -2.35
CA MET A 46 6.01 -0.14 -2.90
C MET A 46 5.99 -0.25 -4.42
N LYS A 47 6.59 0.71 -5.12
CA LYS A 47 6.78 0.60 -6.56
C LYS A 47 7.66 -0.61 -6.86
N LYS A 48 7.21 -1.52 -7.72
CA LYS A 48 8.01 -2.65 -8.18
C LYS A 48 9.25 -2.11 -8.93
N ALA A 49 10.43 -2.55 -8.50
CA ALA A 49 11.72 -2.21 -9.12
C ALA A 49 11.85 -2.78 -10.53
#